data_AF-A0A919RXL5-F1
#
_entry.id   AF-A0A919RXL5-F1
#
_cell.length_a   1.000
_cell.length_b   1.000
_cell.length_c   1.000
_cell.angle_alpha   90.00
_cell.angle_beta   90.00
_cell.angle_gamma   90.00
#
_symmetry.space_group_name_H-M   'P 1'
#
loop_
_entity.id
_entity.type
_entity.pdbx_description
1 polymer ?
#
loop_
_entity_poly.entity_id
_entity_poly.type
_entity_poly.pdbx_seq_one_letter_code
_entity_poly.pdbx_strand_id
1 'polypeptide(L)'
;MADDTKLTDKGVELEASVLDTVVAVVAASGPEGAAIAVGIKAVAFVVEVIGWMTEDTTVPNALRALQKQIDHIQFELNVVKERLDKLTEDVAAAENRDTLMRLLDYLDEVRVHSLDLQNTPSQDVNAAVRIANETGITLDKFLRSNYDIWRWTDVEAKNVVDPQTGKMVRATYLERMKFKSQPTLPVYVMAVLTWLAARERVVRMGERRRLDDDAGRITRHLAAVSVRPGFDKYLSGEFGTPQSITENIKWRIRAFPIASTAHPVNRVCKWFFDVQNWMSGERKRGDSFDLYMESDSALCTVNPGSLGMPELEIEAETNAGVDILYQLAQTLQHVATTGTLKKQLIGTFPTTPAYPPNYLYVIALNGDLHWYRNLESSRPGGSTNWLGPIKVGYGWDRFTSVFSGGGPAIYGVEQNGDLLWYGHDGCYDGSPRWRGPRKVGWGWNGFKSIFSGGEFVVYGIQPNGDLLWYRHHAALSGGDVNTWSGQIKVGTGWADFAKVFSGGDGIIYALRKDGVLLQYKHLGYLTGANTWESYRISLSSPRRQYRVVGSGWNEFHEVVAGQDGVLYAFTRDGRILWYRYSTPHSHLAFGRLEGPVEIKRQLPAFRKVFALREQPFQGPH
;
A
#
# COMPACT_ATOMS: atom_id res chain seq x y z
N MET A 1 -37.77 -9.00 -6.82
CA MET A 1 -38.31 -8.11 -5.78
C MET A 1 -38.38 -8.97 -4.52
N ALA A 2 -37.42 -8.80 -3.61
CA ALA A 2 -37.54 -9.39 -2.28
C ALA A 2 -38.63 -8.60 -1.55
N ASP A 3 -39.66 -9.30 -1.08
CA ASP A 3 -40.71 -8.72 -0.26
C ASP A 3 -40.09 -8.55 1.14
N ASP A 4 -39.75 -7.31 1.52
CA ASP A 4 -39.19 -7.02 2.85
C ASP A 4 -40.29 -7.29 3.88
N THR A 5 -40.21 -8.47 4.51
CA THR A 5 -41.13 -8.86 5.58
C THR A 5 -40.52 -8.51 6.92
N LYS A 6 -41.34 -8.02 7.85
CA LYS A 6 -40.91 -7.83 9.24
C LYS A 6 -40.76 -9.18 9.93
N LEU A 7 -39.65 -9.36 10.64
CA LEU A 7 -39.39 -10.53 11.46
C LEU A 7 -40.45 -10.62 12.56
N THR A 8 -41.07 -11.79 12.71
CA THR A 8 -41.94 -12.09 13.85
C THR A 8 -41.38 -13.21 14.71
N ASP A 9 -41.02 -12.91 15.95
CA ASP A 9 -40.54 -13.91 16.92
C ASP A 9 -41.63 -14.19 17.95
N LYS A 10 -42.09 -15.44 18.07
CA LYS A 10 -43.21 -15.83 18.95
C LYS A 10 -44.49 -14.97 18.78
N GLY A 11 -44.73 -14.50 17.56
CA GLY A 11 -45.88 -13.64 17.21
C GLY A 11 -45.73 -12.18 17.59
N VAL A 12 -44.49 -11.73 17.83
CA VAL A 12 -44.13 -10.35 18.14
C VAL A 12 -43.42 -9.74 16.94
N GLU A 13 -43.80 -8.52 16.57
CA GLU A 13 -43.21 -7.72 15.50
C GLU A 13 -42.49 -6.47 16.05
N LEU A 14 -41.36 -6.07 15.44
CA LEU A 14 -40.70 -4.80 15.78
C LEU A 14 -41.47 -3.60 15.22
N GLU A 15 -41.81 -2.66 16.09
CA GLU A 15 -42.55 -1.43 15.73
C GLU A 15 -41.65 -0.23 15.52
N ALA A 16 -40.78 0.02 16.50
CA ALA A 16 -39.88 1.15 16.48
C ALA A 16 -38.54 0.76 17.12
N SER A 17 -37.45 1.13 16.46
CA SER A 17 -36.09 0.95 16.97
C SER A 17 -35.26 2.22 16.81
N VAL A 18 -34.26 2.38 17.68
CA VAL A 18 -33.23 3.40 17.51
C VAL A 18 -32.49 3.21 16.18
N LEU A 19 -32.34 1.97 15.71
CA LEU A 19 -31.66 1.66 14.46
C LEU A 19 -32.39 2.25 13.25
N ASP A 20 -33.72 2.16 13.21
CA ASP A 20 -34.54 2.76 12.14
C ASP A 20 -34.38 4.28 12.13
N THR A 21 -34.30 4.87 13.32
CA THR A 21 -34.08 6.31 13.47
C THR A 21 -32.73 6.72 12.88
N VAL A 22 -31.66 5.96 13.19
CA VAL A 22 -30.32 6.19 12.63
C VAL A 22 -30.31 6.03 11.12
N VAL A 23 -30.88 4.93 10.59
CA VAL A 23 -30.95 4.69 9.13
C VAL A 23 -31.67 5.83 8.41
N ALA A 24 -32.77 6.33 8.99
CA ALA A 24 -33.51 7.44 8.42
C ALA A 24 -32.75 8.78 8.47
N VAL A 25 -31.80 8.96 9.40
CA VAL A 25 -30.92 10.13 9.46
C VAL A 25 -29.83 10.02 8.39
N VAL A 26 -29.20 8.86 8.30
CA VAL A 26 -28.13 8.58 7.33
C VAL A 26 -28.61 8.72 5.90
N ALA A 27 -29.81 8.21 5.60
CA ALA A 27 -30.43 8.37 4.28
C ALA A 27 -30.69 9.86 3.93
N ALA A 28 -30.86 10.72 4.93
CA ALA A 28 -31.11 12.15 4.75
C ALA A 28 -29.83 13.01 4.75
N SER A 29 -28.69 12.50 5.26
CA SER A 29 -27.42 13.24 5.36
C SER A 29 -26.56 13.18 4.09
N GLY A 30 -26.93 12.38 3.09
CA GLY A 30 -26.27 12.31 1.79
C GLY A 30 -25.01 11.41 1.77
N PRO A 31 -24.23 11.42 0.67
CA PRO A 31 -23.18 10.43 0.42
C PRO A 31 -21.99 10.48 1.38
N GLU A 32 -21.64 11.68 1.88
CA GLU A 32 -20.57 11.83 2.87
C GLU A 32 -20.97 11.30 4.24
N GLY A 33 -22.27 11.39 4.60
CA GLY A 33 -22.74 10.91 5.89
C GLY A 33 -22.96 9.42 6.00
N ALA A 34 -23.26 8.77 4.89
CA ALA A 34 -23.35 7.31 4.81
C ALA A 34 -22.01 6.57 4.93
N ALA A 35 -20.87 7.26 4.97
CA ALA A 35 -19.56 6.63 4.80
C ALA A 35 -19.12 5.71 5.97
N ILE A 36 -19.57 5.98 7.21
CA ILE A 36 -19.21 5.19 8.41
C ILE A 36 -20.44 4.57 9.09
N ALA A 37 -21.65 5.03 8.75
CA ALA A 37 -22.87 4.52 9.37
C ALA A 37 -23.28 3.11 8.89
N VAL A 38 -22.90 2.67 7.68
CA VAL A 38 -23.22 1.32 7.15
C VAL A 38 -22.17 0.83 6.11
N GLY A 39 -21.55 -0.33 6.33
CA GLY A 39 -20.95 -1.16 5.25
C GLY A 39 -19.49 -0.88 4.80
N ILE A 40 -19.21 -1.19 3.51
CA ILE A 40 -17.87 -1.35 2.88
C ILE A 40 -17.02 -0.07 2.84
N LYS A 41 -17.64 1.12 2.68
CA LYS A 41 -16.89 2.39 2.62
C LYS A 41 -16.19 2.73 3.93
N ALA A 42 -16.75 2.29 5.06
CA ALA A 42 -16.16 2.48 6.38
C ALA A 42 -14.85 1.70 6.56
N VAL A 43 -14.77 0.52 5.95
CA VAL A 43 -13.54 -0.30 5.94
C VAL A 43 -12.42 0.43 5.21
N ALA A 44 -12.70 0.98 4.02
CA ALA A 44 -11.72 1.75 3.25
C ALA A 44 -11.19 2.95 4.05
N PHE A 45 -12.09 3.69 4.71
CA PHE A 45 -11.71 4.78 5.61
C PHE A 45 -10.78 4.32 6.74
N VAL A 46 -11.13 3.25 7.45
CA VAL A 46 -10.32 2.72 8.56
C VAL A 46 -8.93 2.31 8.06
N VAL A 47 -8.86 1.58 6.95
CA VAL A 47 -7.59 1.14 6.34
C VAL A 47 -6.74 2.34 5.91
N GLU A 48 -7.34 3.35 5.29
CA GLU A 48 -6.65 4.55 4.83
C GLU A 48 -6.09 5.36 6.01
N VAL A 49 -6.90 5.60 7.04
CA VAL A 49 -6.47 6.34 8.24
C VAL A 49 -5.37 5.59 8.98
N ILE A 50 -5.47 4.27 9.14
CA ILE A 50 -4.40 3.45 9.73
C ILE A 50 -3.13 3.53 8.88
N GLY A 51 -3.27 3.45 7.55
CA GLY A 51 -2.16 3.62 6.61
C GLY A 51 -1.43 4.95 6.84
N TRP A 52 -2.17 6.05 6.91
CA TRP A 52 -1.59 7.37 7.17
C TRP A 52 -0.94 7.50 8.54
N MET A 53 -1.43 6.80 9.57
CA MET A 53 -0.80 6.76 10.89
C MET A 53 0.53 6.00 10.90
N THR A 54 0.81 5.18 9.88
CA THR A 54 2.06 4.42 9.79
C THR A 54 3.25 5.25 9.29
N GLU A 55 3.03 6.39 8.64
CA GLU A 55 4.09 7.25 8.09
C GLU A 55 4.04 8.67 8.67
N ASP A 56 5.19 9.23 9.06
CA ASP A 56 5.24 10.53 9.77
C ASP A 56 4.72 11.69 8.91
N THR A 57 4.92 11.63 7.59
CA THR A 57 4.47 12.64 6.62
C THR A 57 2.95 12.67 6.46
N THR A 58 2.25 11.59 6.77
CA THR A 58 0.81 11.45 6.55
C THR A 58 -0.01 11.44 7.85
N VAL A 59 0.61 11.36 9.04
CA VAL A 59 -0.10 11.48 10.33
C VAL A 59 -1.01 12.72 10.40
N PRO A 60 -0.61 13.92 9.93
CA PRO A 60 -1.52 15.07 9.91
C PRO A 60 -2.75 14.89 9.02
N ASN A 61 -2.70 14.00 8.01
CA ASN A 61 -3.86 13.65 7.18
C ASN A 61 -4.79 12.73 7.95
N ALA A 62 -4.25 11.74 8.68
CA ALA A 62 -5.03 10.87 9.55
C ALA A 62 -5.83 11.67 10.59
N LEU A 63 -5.18 12.60 11.31
CA LEU A 63 -5.84 13.39 12.34
C LEU A 63 -6.93 14.31 11.77
N ARG A 64 -6.69 14.92 10.60
CA ARG A 64 -7.72 15.72 9.91
C ARG A 64 -8.92 14.88 9.46
N ALA A 65 -8.66 13.67 8.97
CA ALA A 65 -9.71 12.75 8.55
C ALA A 65 -10.55 12.25 9.74
N LEU A 66 -9.90 11.92 10.87
CA LEU A 66 -10.58 11.59 12.12
C LEU A 66 -11.46 12.75 12.59
N GLN A 67 -10.94 13.98 12.61
CA GLN A 67 -11.70 15.14 13.04
C GLN A 67 -12.94 15.38 12.17
N LYS A 68 -12.78 15.34 10.84
CA LYS A 68 -13.90 15.49 9.90
C LYS A 68 -15.00 14.46 10.18
N GLN A 69 -14.62 13.22 10.46
CA GLN A 69 -15.59 12.15 10.71
C GLN A 69 -16.23 12.23 12.09
N ILE A 70 -15.48 12.63 13.13
CA ILE A 70 -16.03 12.87 14.46
C ILE A 70 -17.10 13.96 14.41
N ASP A 71 -16.82 15.08 13.72
CA ASP A 71 -17.79 16.17 13.56
C ASP A 71 -19.04 15.71 12.80
N HIS A 72 -18.87 14.85 11.79
CA HIS A 72 -19.97 14.26 11.05
C HIS A 72 -20.84 13.33 11.92
N ILE A 73 -20.21 12.41 12.67
CA ILE A 73 -20.92 11.51 13.59
C ILE A 73 -21.66 12.33 14.67
N GLN A 74 -21.04 13.40 15.19
CA GLN A 74 -21.67 14.27 16.18
C GLN A 74 -22.94 14.92 15.63
N PHE A 75 -22.92 15.37 14.37
CA PHE A 75 -24.10 15.87 13.68
C PHE A 75 -25.20 14.79 13.61
N GLU A 76 -24.86 13.57 13.17
CA GLU A 76 -25.83 12.48 13.05
C GLU A 76 -26.46 12.10 14.40
N LEU A 77 -25.65 11.96 15.46
CA LEU A 77 -26.15 11.65 16.79
C LEU A 77 -27.08 12.75 17.34
N ASN A 78 -26.80 14.02 17.05
CA ASN A 78 -27.68 15.12 17.44
C ASN A 78 -29.02 15.07 16.68
N VAL A 79 -29.04 14.72 15.40
CA VAL A 79 -30.29 14.53 14.67
C VAL A 79 -31.05 13.30 15.18
N VAL A 80 -30.36 12.21 15.51
CA VAL A 80 -30.98 11.03 16.14
C VAL A 80 -31.60 11.42 17.48
N LYS A 81 -30.94 12.26 18.28
CA LYS A 81 -31.46 12.80 19.54
C LYS A 81 -32.78 13.55 19.33
N GLU A 82 -32.86 14.42 18.33
CA GLU A 82 -34.08 15.17 17.99
C GLU A 82 -35.21 14.27 17.46
N ARG A 83 -34.87 13.18 16.75
CA ARG A 83 -35.87 12.25 16.22
C ARG A 83 -36.37 11.25 17.26
N LEU A 84 -35.56 10.94 18.26
CA LEU A 84 -35.97 10.09 19.38
C LEU A 84 -37.12 10.72 20.18
N ASP A 85 -37.26 12.05 20.17
CA ASP A 85 -38.41 12.78 20.72
C ASP A 85 -39.74 12.52 20.02
N LYS A 86 -39.70 11.88 18.83
CA LYS A 86 -40.89 11.53 18.06
C LYS A 86 -41.27 10.07 18.24
N LEU A 87 -40.53 9.28 19.03
CA LEU A 87 -40.87 7.89 19.30
C LEU A 87 -42.18 7.84 20.09
N THR A 88 -43.11 6.98 19.65
CA THR A 88 -44.52 6.94 20.12
C THR A 88 -44.69 6.47 21.57
N GLU A 89 -43.61 6.03 22.23
CA GLU A 89 -43.63 5.50 23.60
C GLU A 89 -42.56 6.18 24.47
N ASP A 90 -43.01 7.09 25.36
CA ASP A 90 -42.17 8.03 26.14
C ASP A 90 -41.04 7.33 26.93
N VAL A 91 -41.28 6.10 27.39
CA VAL A 91 -40.32 5.35 28.22
C VAL A 91 -39.16 4.80 27.39
N ALA A 92 -39.41 4.24 26.20
CA ALA A 92 -38.34 3.82 25.28
C ALA A 92 -37.50 5.02 24.84
N ALA A 93 -38.14 6.15 24.57
CA ALA A 93 -37.47 7.39 24.21
C ALA A 93 -36.57 7.90 25.35
N ALA A 94 -37.04 7.85 26.60
CA ALA A 94 -36.25 8.27 27.76
C ALA A 94 -35.01 7.39 28.01
N GLU A 95 -35.14 6.07 27.95
CA GLU A 95 -34.01 5.14 28.14
C GLU A 95 -32.96 5.24 27.02
N ASN A 96 -33.42 5.32 25.78
CA ASN A 96 -32.54 5.51 24.63
C ASN A 96 -31.86 6.88 24.68
N ARG A 97 -32.54 7.92 25.19
CA ARG A 97 -31.96 9.26 25.33
C ARG A 97 -30.81 9.26 26.32
N ASP A 98 -30.96 8.60 27.47
CA ASP A 98 -29.87 8.48 28.44
C ASP A 98 -28.63 7.84 27.80
N THR A 99 -28.84 6.70 27.12
CA THR A 99 -27.78 5.97 26.42
C THR A 99 -27.13 6.83 25.33
N LEU A 100 -27.91 7.59 24.56
CA LEU A 100 -27.43 8.50 23.53
C LEU A 100 -26.64 9.69 24.11
N MET A 101 -27.06 10.23 25.25
CA MET A 101 -26.33 11.31 25.93
C MET A 101 -24.96 10.82 26.43
N ARG A 102 -24.90 9.62 27.01
CA ARG A 102 -23.62 8.98 27.37
C ARG A 102 -22.73 8.77 26.14
N LEU A 103 -23.31 8.36 25.01
CA LEU A 103 -22.56 8.17 23.78
C LEU A 103 -22.04 9.48 23.18
N LEU A 104 -22.83 10.56 23.22
CA LEU A 104 -22.43 11.91 22.80
C LEU A 104 -21.29 12.45 23.67
N ASP A 105 -21.34 12.22 24.98
CA ASP A 105 -20.27 12.55 25.92
C ASP A 105 -18.97 11.83 25.56
N TYR A 106 -19.04 10.52 25.26
CA TYR A 106 -17.86 9.76 24.84
C TYR A 106 -17.28 10.28 23.52
N LEU A 107 -18.14 10.65 22.56
CA LEU A 107 -17.70 11.22 21.29
C LEU A 107 -17.04 12.59 21.48
N ASP A 108 -17.57 13.45 22.37
CA ASP A 108 -17.00 14.76 22.65
C ASP A 108 -15.63 14.65 23.35
N GLU A 109 -15.47 13.73 24.29
CA GLU A 109 -14.15 13.41 24.87
C GLU A 109 -13.14 13.00 23.78
N VAL A 110 -13.54 12.08 22.89
CA VAL A 110 -12.69 11.64 21.75
C VAL A 110 -12.37 12.79 20.80
N ARG A 111 -13.34 13.68 20.56
CA ARG A 111 -13.17 14.89 19.74
C ARG A 111 -12.09 15.78 20.35
N VAL A 112 -12.23 16.13 21.63
CA VAL A 112 -11.26 16.97 22.35
C VAL A 112 -9.86 16.36 22.30
N HIS A 113 -9.73 15.06 22.57
CA HIS A 113 -8.44 14.37 22.50
C HIS A 113 -7.83 14.35 21.09
N SER A 114 -8.64 14.15 20.06
CA SER A 114 -8.22 14.20 18.65
C SER A 114 -7.70 15.60 18.27
N LEU A 115 -8.43 16.65 18.65
CA LEU A 115 -8.03 18.05 18.47
C LEU A 115 -6.75 18.38 19.24
N ASP A 116 -6.63 17.97 20.50
CA ASP A 116 -5.42 18.18 21.30
C ASP A 116 -4.21 17.50 20.65
N LEU A 117 -4.40 16.27 20.14
CA LEU A 117 -3.35 15.52 19.44
C LEU A 117 -2.90 16.21 18.14
N GLN A 118 -3.84 16.79 17.40
CA GLN A 118 -3.59 17.53 16.17
C GLN A 118 -2.85 18.85 16.42
N ASN A 119 -3.20 19.57 17.48
CA ASN A 119 -2.63 20.87 17.82
C ASN A 119 -1.29 20.77 18.56
N THR A 120 -1.02 19.63 19.20
CA THR A 120 0.24 19.40 19.92
C THR A 120 1.40 19.11 18.94
N PRO A 121 2.58 19.75 19.07
CA PRO A 121 3.77 19.47 18.24
C PRO A 121 4.26 18.03 18.32
N SER A 122 4.52 17.36 17.18
CA SER A 122 4.80 15.91 17.08
C SER A 122 5.84 15.35 18.08
N GLN A 123 6.78 16.17 18.52
CA GLN A 123 7.87 15.85 19.45
C GLN A 123 7.49 15.91 20.94
N ASP A 124 6.32 16.43 21.30
CA ASP A 124 5.87 16.49 22.69
C ASP A 124 5.33 15.14 23.17
N VAL A 125 6.21 14.37 23.80
CA VAL A 125 5.90 13.05 24.36
C VAL A 125 4.97 13.12 25.57
N ASN A 126 5.03 14.18 26.37
CA ASN A 126 4.23 14.26 27.61
C ASN A 126 2.76 14.46 27.28
N ALA A 127 2.48 15.35 26.31
CA ALA A 127 1.14 15.52 25.77
C ALA A 127 0.63 14.24 25.09
N ALA A 128 1.45 13.57 24.27
CA ALA A 128 1.06 12.33 23.61
C ALA A 128 0.72 11.19 24.60
N VAL A 129 1.50 11.04 25.69
CA VAL A 129 1.21 10.07 26.76
C VAL A 129 -0.08 10.41 27.48
N ARG A 130 -0.29 11.68 27.85
CA ARG A 130 -1.53 12.13 28.49
C ARG A 130 -2.74 11.80 27.62
N ILE A 131 -2.71 12.21 26.35
CA ILE A 131 -3.80 11.99 25.41
C ILE A 131 -4.06 10.50 25.19
N ALA A 132 -3.02 9.67 25.08
CA ALA A 132 -3.18 8.21 24.96
C ALA A 132 -3.87 7.62 26.19
N ASN A 133 -3.49 8.04 27.40
CA ASN A 133 -4.10 7.55 28.62
C ASN A 133 -5.56 8.01 28.77
N GLU A 134 -5.84 9.30 28.55
CA GLU A 134 -7.18 9.88 28.63
C GLU A 134 -8.13 9.26 27.59
N THR A 135 -7.70 9.16 26.33
CA THR A 135 -8.49 8.49 25.28
C THR A 135 -8.69 7.00 25.60
N GLY A 136 -7.67 6.35 26.15
CA GLY A 136 -7.76 4.96 26.59
C GLY A 136 -8.81 4.74 27.68
N ILE A 137 -8.96 5.68 28.63
CA ILE A 137 -9.99 5.64 29.67
C ILE A 137 -11.39 5.76 29.05
N THR A 138 -11.59 6.69 28.12
CA THR A 138 -12.85 6.84 27.37
C THR A 138 -13.17 5.56 26.59
N LEU A 139 -12.17 5.00 25.91
CA LEU A 139 -12.29 3.77 25.14
C LEU A 139 -12.70 2.57 26.01
N ASP A 140 -12.12 2.42 27.21
CA ASP A 140 -12.48 1.36 28.16
C ASP A 140 -13.97 1.42 28.58
N LYS A 141 -14.62 2.60 28.54
CA LYS A 141 -16.04 2.76 28.89
C LYS A 141 -16.96 1.93 27.98
N PHE A 142 -16.58 1.70 26.72
CA PHE A 142 -17.38 0.93 25.75
C PHE A 142 -17.54 -0.55 26.07
N LEU A 143 -16.67 -1.10 26.92
CA LEU A 143 -16.66 -2.52 27.29
C LEU A 143 -17.19 -2.77 28.71
N ARG A 144 -17.55 -1.71 29.45
CA ARG A 144 -18.02 -1.83 30.84
C ARG A 144 -19.40 -2.49 30.90
N SER A 145 -19.72 -3.00 32.10
CA SER A 145 -21.07 -3.48 32.44
C SER A 145 -21.68 -4.45 31.40
N ASN A 146 -20.85 -5.33 30.82
CA ASN A 146 -21.26 -6.26 29.77
C ASN A 146 -21.86 -5.57 28.52
N TYR A 147 -21.13 -4.59 28.00
CA TYR A 147 -21.47 -3.83 26.79
C TYR A 147 -22.77 -3.03 26.92
N ASP A 148 -23.00 -2.38 28.05
CA ASP A 148 -24.26 -1.65 28.32
C ASP A 148 -24.52 -0.52 27.30
N ILE A 149 -23.48 0.23 26.90
CA ILE A 149 -23.59 1.31 25.90
C ILE A 149 -23.96 0.81 24.49
N TRP A 150 -23.92 -0.50 24.26
CA TRP A 150 -24.35 -1.13 23.00
C TRP A 150 -25.80 -1.61 23.06
N ARG A 151 -26.47 -1.45 24.20
CA ARG A 151 -27.79 -2.00 24.46
C ARG A 151 -28.83 -0.90 24.50
N TRP A 152 -29.85 -1.05 23.66
CA TRP A 152 -30.90 -0.09 23.43
C TRP A 152 -32.27 -0.73 23.65
N THR A 153 -33.28 0.10 23.89
CA THR A 153 -34.66 -0.33 24.12
C THR A 153 -35.46 -0.21 22.81
N ASP A 154 -36.07 -1.31 22.38
CA ASP A 154 -36.99 -1.37 21.25
C ASP A 154 -38.45 -1.32 21.73
N VAL A 155 -39.34 -0.90 20.83
CA VAL A 155 -40.78 -1.10 20.97
C VAL A 155 -41.21 -2.25 20.08
N GLU A 156 -41.78 -3.28 20.68
CA GLU A 156 -42.29 -4.47 20.03
C GLU A 156 -43.82 -4.52 20.16
N ALA A 157 -44.51 -5.11 19.19
CA ALA A 157 -45.96 -5.27 19.21
C ALA A 157 -46.39 -6.71 19.00
N LYS A 158 -47.48 -7.09 19.68
CA LYS A 158 -48.13 -8.37 19.52
C LYS A 158 -49.64 -8.21 19.46
N ASN A 159 -50.29 -9.03 18.64
CA ASN A 159 -51.74 -9.16 18.65
C ASN A 159 -52.17 -9.99 19.87
N VAL A 160 -52.94 -9.37 20.76
CA VAL A 160 -53.48 -9.99 21.98
C VAL A 160 -55.00 -9.94 21.97
N VAL A 161 -55.64 -10.93 22.60
CA VAL A 161 -57.09 -10.91 22.79
C VAL A 161 -57.41 -9.98 23.96
N ASP A 162 -58.21 -8.95 23.71
CA ASP A 162 -58.76 -8.10 24.76
C ASP A 162 -59.67 -8.94 25.69
N PRO A 163 -59.34 -9.07 26.99
CA PRO A 163 -60.11 -9.89 27.93
C PRO A 163 -61.55 -9.43 28.13
N GLN A 164 -61.85 -8.16 27.86
CA GLN A 164 -63.17 -7.56 28.09
C GLN A 164 -64.06 -7.62 26.85
N THR A 165 -63.48 -7.48 25.67
CA THR A 165 -64.24 -7.40 24.41
C THR A 165 -64.11 -8.64 23.52
N GLY A 166 -63.16 -9.53 23.82
CA GLY A 166 -62.84 -10.71 23.01
C GLY A 166 -62.25 -10.38 21.63
N LYS A 167 -61.95 -9.11 21.35
CA LYS A 167 -61.38 -8.67 20.07
C LYS A 167 -59.86 -8.77 20.08
N MET A 168 -59.29 -9.03 18.91
CA MET A 168 -57.85 -8.92 18.70
C MET A 168 -57.45 -7.44 18.71
N VAL A 169 -56.55 -7.06 19.61
CA VAL A 169 -55.97 -5.72 19.71
C VAL A 169 -54.44 -5.80 19.61
N ARG A 170 -53.82 -4.80 19.00
CA ARG A 170 -52.37 -4.70 18.87
C ARG A 170 -51.82 -4.02 20.12
N ALA A 171 -51.11 -4.76 20.96
CA ALA A 171 -50.49 -4.24 22.19
C ALA A 171 -48.99 -4.06 21.97
N THR A 172 -48.45 -2.90 22.38
CA THR A 172 -47.01 -2.62 22.38
C THR A 172 -46.38 -2.94 23.73
N TYR A 173 -45.11 -3.28 23.73
CA TYR A 173 -44.31 -3.47 24.93
C TYR A 173 -42.84 -3.11 24.68
N LEU A 174 -42.13 -2.86 25.78
CA LEU A 174 -40.73 -2.47 25.77
C LEU A 174 -39.83 -3.71 25.81
N GLU A 175 -39.01 -3.90 24.78
CA GLU A 175 -37.93 -4.89 24.80
C GLU A 175 -36.61 -4.19 25.10
N ARG A 176 -36.18 -4.31 26.36
CA ARG A 176 -35.04 -3.57 26.91
C ARG A 176 -33.72 -4.28 26.66
N MET A 177 -32.64 -3.52 26.68
CA MET A 177 -31.26 -4.03 26.69
C MET A 177 -30.86 -4.87 25.45
N LYS A 178 -31.51 -4.64 24.30
CA LYS A 178 -31.16 -5.29 23.04
C LYS A 178 -29.87 -4.71 22.48
N PHE A 179 -28.93 -5.58 22.19
CA PHE A 179 -27.68 -5.17 21.56
C PHE A 179 -27.94 -4.62 20.14
N LYS A 180 -27.37 -3.46 19.84
CA LYS A 180 -27.35 -2.82 18.52
C LYS A 180 -25.92 -2.39 18.21
N SER A 181 -25.47 -2.60 16.98
CA SER A 181 -24.17 -2.08 16.56
C SER A 181 -24.20 -0.56 16.36
N GLN A 182 -25.29 -0.02 15.83
CA GLN A 182 -25.49 1.42 15.66
C GLN A 182 -26.39 1.98 16.76
N PRO A 183 -26.15 3.23 17.20
CA PRO A 183 -25.13 4.17 16.72
C PRO A 183 -23.76 4.08 17.43
N THR A 184 -23.55 3.06 18.27
CA THR A 184 -22.38 2.96 19.15
C THR A 184 -21.07 2.67 18.40
N LEU A 185 -21.13 1.86 17.33
CA LEU A 185 -19.95 1.39 16.59
C LEU A 185 -19.09 2.52 16.00
N PRO A 186 -19.61 3.52 15.27
CA PRO A 186 -18.81 4.61 14.73
C PRO A 186 -18.02 5.36 15.80
N VAL A 187 -18.63 5.63 16.95
CA VAL A 187 -17.97 6.33 18.07
C VAL A 187 -16.86 5.45 18.65
N TYR A 188 -17.12 4.16 18.83
CA TYR A 188 -16.11 3.21 19.28
C TYR A 188 -14.91 3.15 18.32
N VAL A 189 -15.15 3.10 17.01
CA VAL A 189 -14.09 3.11 15.99
C VAL A 189 -13.25 4.39 16.09
N MET A 190 -13.87 5.57 16.24
CA MET A 190 -13.14 6.83 16.40
C MET A 190 -12.29 6.83 17.68
N ALA A 191 -12.84 6.33 18.79
CA ALA A 191 -12.10 6.20 20.04
C ALA A 191 -10.86 5.30 19.89
N VAL A 192 -11.00 4.15 19.24
CA VAL A 192 -9.88 3.22 18.97
C VAL A 192 -8.82 3.89 18.09
N LEU A 193 -9.20 4.53 17.00
CA LEU A 193 -8.25 5.15 16.07
C LEU A 193 -7.52 6.35 16.69
N THR A 194 -8.23 7.21 17.42
CA THR A 194 -7.62 8.35 18.14
C THR A 194 -6.65 7.86 19.22
N TRP A 195 -7.02 6.83 19.98
CA TRP A 195 -6.13 6.22 20.97
C TRP A 195 -4.89 5.60 20.32
N LEU A 196 -5.06 4.84 19.23
CA LEU A 196 -3.95 4.25 18.48
C LEU A 196 -3.02 5.33 17.91
N ALA A 197 -3.55 6.45 17.42
CA ALA A 197 -2.75 7.58 16.92
C ALA A 197 -1.89 8.20 18.02
N ALA A 198 -2.48 8.49 19.18
CA ALA A 198 -1.77 9.05 20.34
C ALA A 198 -0.68 8.09 20.83
N ARG A 199 -1.05 6.80 20.96
CA ARG A 199 -0.14 5.72 21.37
C ARG A 199 1.05 5.57 20.42
N GLU A 200 0.80 5.54 19.13
CA GLU A 200 1.84 5.35 18.11
C GLU A 200 2.87 6.48 18.15
N ARG A 201 2.44 7.72 18.42
CA ARG A 201 3.34 8.85 18.62
C ARG A 201 4.29 8.65 19.80
N VAL A 202 3.78 8.17 20.94
CA VAL A 202 4.62 7.82 22.11
C VAL A 202 5.62 6.71 21.76
N VAL A 203 5.17 5.67 21.05
CA VAL A 203 6.02 4.54 20.65
C VAL A 203 7.14 4.98 19.71
N ARG A 204 6.87 5.88 18.76
CA ARG A 204 7.88 6.44 17.83
C ARG A 204 8.98 7.22 18.53
N MET A 205 8.68 7.84 19.66
CA MET A 205 9.66 8.56 20.47
C MET A 205 10.50 7.63 21.37
N GLY A 206 10.31 6.30 21.27
CA GLY A 206 11.06 5.32 22.06
C GLY A 206 10.59 5.19 23.51
N GLU A 207 9.46 5.83 23.86
CA GLU A 207 8.97 5.97 25.23
C GLU A 207 7.80 5.02 25.55
N ARG A 208 7.75 3.86 24.87
CA ARG A 208 6.68 2.85 25.03
C ARG A 208 6.45 2.42 26.49
N ARG A 209 7.49 2.48 27.32
CA ARG A 209 7.45 2.13 28.76
C ARG A 209 6.56 3.05 29.59
N ARG A 210 6.08 4.15 29.01
CA ARG A 210 5.16 5.09 29.67
C ARG A 210 3.69 4.74 29.43
N LEU A 211 3.45 3.62 28.74
CA LEU A 211 2.14 3.10 28.34
C LEU A 211 1.86 1.74 29.01
N ASP A 212 2.24 1.56 30.27
CA ASP A 212 2.23 0.25 30.94
C ASP A 212 0.82 -0.38 31.00
N ASP A 213 -0.23 0.44 31.10
CA ASP A 213 -1.63 -0.03 31.14
C ASP A 213 -2.18 -0.46 29.76
N ASP A 214 -1.49 -0.13 28.67
CA ASP A 214 -1.99 -0.38 27.32
C ASP A 214 -2.01 -1.87 26.98
N ALA A 215 -1.12 -2.71 27.54
CA ALA A 215 -1.10 -4.14 27.20
C ALA A 215 -2.41 -4.84 27.60
N GLY A 216 -2.94 -4.51 28.79
CA GLY A 216 -4.24 -5.01 29.24
C GLY A 216 -5.39 -4.45 28.40
N ARG A 217 -5.33 -3.15 28.04
CA ARG A 217 -6.32 -2.50 27.18
C ARG A 217 -6.36 -3.12 25.78
N ILE A 218 -5.21 -3.29 25.13
CA ILE A 218 -5.09 -3.97 23.82
C ILE A 218 -5.74 -5.34 23.89
N THR A 219 -5.44 -6.13 24.92
CA THR A 219 -5.99 -7.48 25.07
C THR A 219 -7.53 -7.46 25.19
N ARG A 220 -8.09 -6.57 26.03
CA ARG A 220 -9.54 -6.44 26.19
C ARG A 220 -10.23 -6.01 24.91
N HIS A 221 -9.72 -4.97 24.24
CA HIS A 221 -10.32 -4.45 23.01
C HIS A 221 -10.16 -5.43 21.85
N LEU A 222 -9.02 -6.12 21.75
CA LEU A 222 -8.82 -7.19 20.77
C LEU A 222 -9.84 -8.32 20.97
N ALA A 223 -10.04 -8.79 22.20
CA ALA A 223 -11.05 -9.80 22.51
C ALA A 223 -12.48 -9.30 22.19
N ALA A 224 -12.78 -8.04 22.48
CA ALA A 224 -14.08 -7.43 22.21
C ALA A 224 -14.42 -7.32 20.72
N VAL A 225 -13.44 -7.17 19.83
CA VAL A 225 -13.66 -7.08 18.37
C VAL A 225 -13.41 -8.39 17.62
N SER A 226 -12.88 -9.41 18.28
CA SER A 226 -12.58 -10.72 17.68
C SER A 226 -13.74 -11.71 17.82
N VAL A 227 -13.68 -12.80 17.07
CA VAL A 227 -14.51 -13.98 17.29
C VAL A 227 -13.66 -15.05 17.96
N ARG A 228 -14.15 -15.64 19.06
CA ARG A 228 -13.43 -16.67 19.80
C ARG A 228 -13.30 -17.95 18.95
N PRO A 229 -12.17 -18.68 19.07
CA PRO A 229 -12.06 -20.00 18.47
C PRO A 229 -13.20 -20.92 18.93
N GLY A 230 -13.92 -21.53 17.99
CA GLY A 230 -15.03 -22.43 18.27
C GLY A 230 -16.38 -21.77 18.55
N PHE A 231 -16.48 -20.43 18.48
CA PHE A 231 -17.80 -19.78 18.50
C PHE A 231 -18.63 -20.22 17.29
N ASP A 232 -19.85 -20.69 17.54
CA ASP A 232 -20.82 -21.07 16.52
C ASP A 232 -22.19 -20.51 16.92
N LYS A 233 -22.67 -19.55 16.13
CA LYS A 233 -23.93 -18.85 16.36
C LYS A 233 -25.20 -19.72 16.24
N TYR A 234 -25.06 -20.98 15.81
CA TYR A 234 -26.15 -21.95 15.72
C TYR A 234 -26.17 -22.95 16.88
N LEU A 235 -25.13 -22.98 17.72
CA LEU A 235 -25.08 -23.83 18.91
C LEU A 235 -25.67 -23.14 20.14
N SER A 236 -25.91 -23.93 21.19
CA SER A 236 -26.28 -23.45 22.52
C SER A 236 -25.12 -23.58 23.51
N GLY A 237 -25.22 -22.95 24.68
CA GLY A 237 -24.20 -23.06 25.73
C GLY A 237 -22.97 -22.19 25.45
N GLU A 238 -21.79 -22.62 25.90
CA GLU A 238 -20.56 -21.81 25.87
C GLU A 238 -20.13 -21.41 24.44
N PHE A 239 -20.29 -22.31 23.48
CA PHE A 239 -19.93 -22.10 22.07
C PHE A 239 -20.93 -21.21 21.33
N GLY A 240 -22.18 -21.16 21.79
CA GLY A 240 -23.25 -20.38 21.18
C GLY A 240 -23.54 -19.03 21.83
N THR A 241 -23.02 -18.80 23.03
CA THR A 241 -23.28 -17.55 23.78
C THR A 241 -22.26 -16.48 23.37
N PRO A 242 -22.69 -15.33 22.82
CA PRO A 242 -21.78 -14.29 22.38
C PRO A 242 -21.12 -13.57 23.56
N GLN A 243 -19.80 -13.36 23.48
CA GLN A 243 -18.97 -12.68 24.48
C GLN A 243 -18.29 -11.41 23.95
N SER A 244 -18.16 -11.27 22.63
CA SER A 244 -17.56 -10.09 21.98
C SER A 244 -18.62 -9.25 21.25
N ILE A 245 -18.28 -8.03 20.85
CA ILE A 245 -19.12 -7.16 20.01
C ILE A 245 -19.42 -7.88 18.70
N THR A 246 -18.40 -8.45 18.07
CA THR A 246 -18.51 -9.15 16.78
C THR A 246 -19.37 -10.40 16.89
N GLU A 247 -19.22 -11.18 17.96
CA GLU A 247 -20.07 -12.34 18.24
C GLU A 247 -21.52 -11.92 18.51
N ASN A 248 -21.74 -10.80 19.22
CA ASN A 248 -23.08 -10.29 19.45
C ASN A 248 -23.78 -9.89 18.15
N ILE A 249 -23.07 -9.33 17.18
CA ILE A 249 -23.61 -9.02 15.84
C ILE A 249 -23.93 -10.31 15.10
N LYS A 250 -22.94 -11.21 14.96
CA LYS A 250 -23.09 -12.49 14.23
C LYS A 250 -24.21 -13.34 14.80
N TRP A 251 -24.34 -13.44 16.13
CA TRP A 251 -25.41 -14.21 16.77
C TRP A 251 -26.81 -13.70 16.41
N ARG A 252 -26.96 -12.40 16.18
CA ARG A 252 -28.25 -11.73 15.89
C ARG A 252 -28.56 -11.65 14.40
N ILE A 253 -27.68 -12.13 13.53
CA ILE A 253 -27.91 -12.20 12.09
C ILE A 253 -27.69 -13.66 11.69
N ARG A 254 -28.77 -14.37 11.36
CA ARG A 254 -28.69 -15.81 11.05
C ARG A 254 -29.49 -16.15 9.82
N ALA A 255 -28.98 -17.11 9.06
CA ALA A 255 -29.66 -17.70 7.92
C ALA A 255 -30.18 -19.10 8.24
N PHE A 256 -31.44 -19.35 7.89
CA PHE A 256 -32.05 -20.67 8.03
C PHE A 256 -32.38 -21.21 6.64
N PRO A 257 -31.89 -22.40 6.25
CA PRO A 257 -32.32 -23.04 5.02
C PRO A 257 -33.75 -23.55 5.18
N ILE A 258 -34.66 -23.07 4.34
CA ILE A 258 -36.08 -23.44 4.36
C ILE A 258 -36.42 -24.17 3.06
N ALA A 259 -36.98 -25.39 3.19
CA ALA A 259 -37.50 -26.12 2.05
C ALA A 259 -38.83 -25.50 1.59
N SER A 260 -38.96 -25.29 0.28
CA SER A 260 -40.20 -24.75 -0.31
C SER A 260 -41.34 -25.78 -0.30
N THR A 261 -41.01 -27.07 -0.23
CA THR A 261 -41.96 -28.19 -0.16
C THR A 261 -41.47 -29.24 0.83
N ALA A 262 -42.39 -30.01 1.41
CA ALA A 262 -42.02 -31.09 2.35
C ALA A 262 -41.36 -32.29 1.65
N HIS A 263 -41.74 -32.54 0.38
CA HIS A 263 -41.24 -33.64 -0.45
C HIS A 263 -40.64 -33.11 -1.76
N PRO A 264 -39.61 -33.79 -2.30
CA PRO A 264 -39.01 -33.44 -3.58
C PRO A 264 -39.93 -33.72 -4.76
N VAL A 265 -39.73 -32.98 -5.85
CA VAL A 265 -40.37 -33.23 -7.15
C VAL A 265 -39.28 -33.64 -8.12
N ASN A 266 -39.36 -34.84 -8.69
CA ASN A 266 -38.30 -35.43 -9.54
C ASN A 266 -36.94 -35.48 -8.82
N ARG A 267 -36.95 -35.85 -7.54
CA ARG A 267 -35.80 -35.92 -6.63
C ARG A 267 -35.15 -34.57 -6.33
N VAL A 268 -35.79 -33.45 -6.67
CA VAL A 268 -35.28 -32.11 -6.39
C VAL A 268 -36.13 -31.43 -5.32
N CYS A 269 -35.47 -31.00 -4.24
CA CYS A 269 -36.04 -30.08 -3.27
C CYS A 269 -35.55 -28.67 -3.59
N LYS A 270 -36.50 -27.72 -3.69
CA LYS A 270 -36.17 -26.29 -3.78
C LYS A 270 -36.05 -25.70 -2.40
N TRP A 271 -34.92 -25.07 -2.13
CA TRP A 271 -34.61 -24.41 -0.87
C TRP A 271 -34.43 -22.91 -1.09
N PHE A 272 -34.52 -22.14 -0.02
CA PHE A 272 -34.03 -20.77 0.02
C PHE A 272 -33.51 -20.49 1.43
N PHE A 273 -32.70 -19.44 1.57
CA PHE A 273 -32.31 -18.97 2.88
C PHE A 273 -33.29 -17.91 3.39
N ASP A 274 -33.76 -18.11 4.61
CA ASP A 274 -34.46 -17.09 5.38
C ASP A 274 -33.46 -16.41 6.32
N VAL A 275 -33.06 -15.19 5.97
CA VAL A 275 -32.09 -14.40 6.72
C VAL A 275 -32.83 -13.48 7.67
N GLN A 276 -32.56 -13.64 8.96
CA GLN A 276 -33.25 -12.93 10.02
C GLN A 276 -32.24 -12.07 10.78
N ASN A 277 -32.55 -10.78 10.93
CA ASN A 277 -31.76 -9.81 11.69
C ASN A 277 -32.53 -9.35 12.93
N TRP A 278 -32.17 -9.90 14.09
CA TRP A 278 -32.80 -9.58 15.36
C TRP A 278 -32.39 -8.21 15.93
N MET A 279 -31.39 -7.54 15.33
CA MET A 279 -31.08 -6.15 15.68
C MET A 279 -31.97 -5.17 14.93
N SER A 280 -32.40 -5.43 13.70
CA SER A 280 -33.28 -4.53 12.95
C SER A 280 -34.73 -5.00 12.85
N GLY A 281 -35.03 -6.24 13.28
CA GLY A 281 -36.33 -6.85 13.03
C GLY A 281 -36.59 -7.15 11.54
N GLU A 282 -35.55 -7.10 10.71
CA GLU A 282 -35.64 -7.34 9.27
C GLU A 282 -35.56 -8.82 8.95
N ARG A 283 -36.38 -9.26 7.99
CA ARG A 283 -36.36 -10.62 7.47
C ARG A 283 -36.31 -10.59 5.95
N LYS A 284 -35.28 -11.23 5.39
CA LYS A 284 -35.03 -11.27 3.95
C LYS A 284 -34.98 -12.71 3.46
N ARG A 285 -35.69 -12.94 2.36
CA ARG A 285 -35.65 -14.20 1.63
C ARG A 285 -34.57 -14.14 0.55
N GLY A 286 -33.62 -15.09 0.61
CA GLY A 286 -32.61 -15.29 -0.42
C GLY A 286 -33.11 -16.03 -1.65
N ASP A 287 -32.21 -16.11 -2.63
CA ASP A 287 -32.47 -16.83 -3.87
C ASP A 287 -32.72 -18.31 -3.63
N SER A 288 -33.54 -18.90 -4.50
CA SER A 288 -33.84 -20.32 -4.43
C SER A 288 -32.71 -21.15 -5.02
N PHE A 289 -32.40 -22.28 -4.40
CA PHE A 289 -31.41 -23.24 -4.85
C PHE A 289 -31.92 -24.67 -4.72
N ASP A 290 -31.35 -25.57 -5.51
CA ASP A 290 -31.82 -26.94 -5.65
C ASP A 290 -30.88 -27.92 -4.95
N LEU A 291 -31.46 -28.88 -4.21
CA LEU A 291 -30.73 -30.01 -3.63
C LEU A 291 -31.39 -31.33 -4.04
N TYR A 292 -30.56 -32.31 -4.38
CA TYR A 292 -31.01 -33.63 -4.80
C TYR A 292 -31.21 -34.56 -3.61
N MET A 293 -32.38 -35.20 -3.56
CA MET A 293 -32.73 -36.21 -2.56
C MET A 293 -32.63 -37.62 -3.14
N GLU A 294 -32.55 -38.62 -2.26
CA GLU A 294 -32.44 -40.03 -2.66
C GLU A 294 -33.70 -40.56 -3.38
N SER A 295 -34.88 -40.05 -3.00
CA SER A 295 -36.17 -40.45 -3.60
C SER A 295 -37.25 -39.35 -3.45
N ASP A 296 -38.31 -39.44 -4.26
CA ASP A 296 -39.49 -38.56 -4.19
C ASP A 296 -40.31 -38.73 -2.89
N SER A 297 -40.12 -39.85 -2.19
CA SER A 297 -40.73 -40.12 -0.88
C SER A 297 -39.92 -39.61 0.31
N ALA A 298 -38.68 -39.14 0.09
CA ALA A 298 -37.86 -38.59 1.17
C ALA A 298 -38.41 -37.23 1.64
N LEU A 299 -38.16 -36.87 2.90
CA LEU A 299 -38.39 -35.51 3.38
C LEU A 299 -37.27 -34.60 2.88
N CYS A 300 -37.61 -33.37 2.49
CA CYS A 300 -36.63 -32.35 2.20
C CYS A 300 -35.93 -31.92 3.50
N THR A 301 -34.81 -32.56 3.81
CA THR A 301 -33.94 -32.24 4.96
C THR A 301 -32.53 -31.95 4.49
N VAL A 302 -31.85 -31.01 5.14
CA VAL A 302 -30.45 -30.68 4.86
C VAL A 302 -29.71 -30.40 6.16
N ASN A 303 -28.42 -30.74 6.19
CA ASN A 303 -27.53 -30.25 7.25
C ASN A 303 -27.16 -28.79 6.93
N PRO A 304 -27.57 -27.80 7.74
CA PRO A 304 -27.24 -26.41 7.47
C PRO A 304 -25.73 -26.15 7.35
N GLY A 305 -24.91 -26.89 8.11
CA GLY A 305 -23.46 -26.77 8.09
C GLY A 305 -22.80 -27.15 6.75
N SER A 306 -23.51 -27.86 5.86
CA SER A 306 -22.99 -28.23 4.54
C SER A 306 -23.27 -27.19 3.45
N LEU A 307 -24.06 -26.15 3.73
CA LEU A 307 -24.51 -25.18 2.71
C LEU A 307 -23.69 -23.88 2.66
N GLY A 308 -22.84 -23.64 3.66
CA GLY A 308 -22.12 -22.36 3.80
C GLY A 308 -23.05 -21.20 4.19
N MET A 309 -22.47 -20.01 4.32
CA MET A 309 -23.20 -18.77 4.62
C MET A 309 -23.71 -18.13 3.31
N PRO A 310 -25.00 -17.80 3.18
CA PRO A 310 -25.52 -17.09 2.01
C PRO A 310 -25.02 -15.65 1.93
N GLU A 311 -24.95 -15.12 0.72
CA GLU A 311 -24.49 -13.74 0.45
C GLU A 311 -25.29 -12.69 1.22
N LEU A 312 -26.61 -12.83 1.33
CA LEU A 312 -27.46 -11.92 2.10
C LEU A 312 -27.14 -11.89 3.60
N GLU A 313 -26.68 -13.01 4.17
CA GLU A 313 -26.25 -13.05 5.56
C GLU A 313 -24.93 -12.31 5.74
N ILE A 314 -23.98 -12.53 4.82
CA ILE A 314 -22.69 -11.82 4.80
C ILE A 314 -22.92 -10.31 4.64
N GLU A 315 -23.79 -9.90 3.72
CA GLU A 315 -24.13 -8.49 3.49
C GLU A 315 -24.74 -7.85 4.74
N ALA A 316 -25.69 -8.53 5.40
CA ALA A 316 -26.29 -8.04 6.64
C ALA A 316 -25.25 -7.90 7.77
N GLU A 317 -24.32 -8.85 7.90
CA GLU A 317 -23.21 -8.77 8.85
C GLU A 317 -22.23 -7.63 8.52
N THR A 318 -21.87 -7.45 7.25
CA THR A 318 -21.03 -6.35 6.77
C THR A 318 -21.68 -5.00 7.06
N ASN A 319 -22.98 -4.85 6.77
CA ASN A 319 -23.74 -3.64 7.05
C ASN A 319 -23.83 -3.34 8.55
N ALA A 320 -23.92 -4.37 9.39
CA ALA A 320 -23.86 -4.24 10.83
C ALA A 320 -22.46 -3.90 11.38
N GLY A 321 -21.41 -4.00 10.55
CA GLY A 321 -20.05 -3.56 10.87
C GLY A 321 -19.05 -4.67 11.20
N VAL A 322 -19.35 -5.93 10.87
CA VAL A 322 -18.44 -7.07 11.13
C VAL A 322 -17.08 -6.88 10.46
N ASP A 323 -17.04 -6.39 9.22
CA ASP A 323 -15.77 -6.20 8.49
C ASP A 323 -14.90 -5.10 9.11
N ILE A 324 -15.51 -4.04 9.62
CA ILE A 324 -14.80 -2.96 10.32
C ILE A 324 -14.16 -3.52 11.60
N LEU A 325 -14.94 -4.27 12.39
CA LEU A 325 -14.46 -4.91 13.62
C LEU A 325 -13.35 -5.91 13.33
N TYR A 326 -13.44 -6.65 12.22
CA TYR A 326 -12.37 -7.52 11.75
C TYR A 326 -11.08 -6.75 11.44
N GLN A 327 -11.16 -5.62 10.73
CA GLN A 327 -9.98 -4.77 10.48
C GLN A 327 -9.36 -4.20 11.77
N LEU A 328 -10.20 -3.80 12.73
CA LEU A 328 -9.73 -3.38 14.05
C LEU A 328 -9.07 -4.54 14.81
N ALA A 329 -9.62 -5.76 14.74
CA ALA A 329 -9.04 -6.95 15.34
C ALA A 329 -7.64 -7.22 14.79
N GLN A 330 -7.48 -7.19 13.46
CA GLN A 330 -6.17 -7.35 12.80
C GLN A 330 -5.17 -6.28 13.26
N THR A 331 -5.61 -5.03 13.34
CA THR A 331 -4.77 -3.91 13.76
C THR A 331 -4.35 -4.04 15.23
N LEU A 332 -5.29 -4.34 16.13
CA LEU A 332 -5.00 -4.55 17.55
C LEU A 332 -4.12 -5.77 17.78
N GLN A 333 -4.30 -6.84 17.01
CA GLN A 333 -3.45 -8.04 17.05
C GLN A 333 -2.02 -7.72 16.59
N HIS A 334 -1.87 -6.89 15.55
CA HIS A 334 -0.57 -6.38 15.10
C HIS A 334 0.10 -5.52 16.17
N VAL A 335 -0.64 -4.61 16.80
CA VAL A 335 -0.11 -3.76 17.88
C VAL A 335 0.22 -4.58 19.13
N ALA A 336 -0.56 -5.61 19.44
CA ALA A 336 -0.28 -6.53 20.56
C ALA A 336 1.05 -7.26 20.38
N THR A 337 1.33 -7.71 19.15
CA THR A 337 2.51 -8.51 18.82
C THR A 337 3.76 -7.66 18.61
N THR A 338 3.65 -6.56 17.86
CA THR A 338 4.79 -5.73 17.47
C THR A 338 5.00 -4.51 18.38
N GLY A 339 3.95 -4.10 19.09
CA GLY A 339 3.96 -2.91 19.93
C GLY A 339 3.73 -1.59 19.21
N THR A 340 3.59 -1.57 17.88
CA THR A 340 3.49 -0.35 17.05
C THR A 340 2.47 -0.54 15.92
N LEU A 341 1.89 0.55 15.42
CA LEU A 341 1.11 0.56 14.18
C LEU A 341 2.00 0.42 12.95
N LYS A 342 3.28 0.77 13.03
CA LYS A 342 4.20 0.51 11.92
C LYS A 342 4.15 -0.97 11.62
N LYS A 343 3.69 -1.29 10.41
CA LYS A 343 4.02 -2.59 9.85
C LYS A 343 5.54 -2.59 9.73
N GLN A 344 6.19 -3.46 10.51
CA GLN A 344 7.58 -3.78 10.24
C GLN A 344 7.64 -4.10 8.75
N LEU A 345 8.60 -3.53 8.03
CA LEU A 345 8.82 -3.88 6.64
C LEU A 345 9.32 -5.33 6.62
N ILE A 346 8.42 -6.29 6.80
CA ILE A 346 8.67 -7.70 6.57
C ILE A 346 8.62 -7.78 5.05
N GLY A 347 9.75 -7.52 4.42
CA GLY A 347 9.98 -8.05 3.09
C GLY A 347 9.75 -9.55 3.18
N THR A 348 8.58 -10.02 2.77
CA THR A 348 8.53 -11.34 2.16
C THR A 348 9.28 -11.13 0.86
N PHE A 349 10.59 -11.34 0.91
CA PHE A 349 11.38 -11.36 -0.31
C PHE A 349 10.76 -12.46 -1.16
N PRO A 350 10.28 -12.15 -2.37
CA PRO A 350 9.94 -13.19 -3.31
C PRO A 350 11.12 -14.16 -3.37
N THR A 351 10.89 -15.45 -3.13
CA THR A 351 11.91 -16.48 -3.42
C THR A 351 12.17 -16.58 -4.92
N THR A 352 11.37 -15.86 -5.72
CA THR A 352 11.64 -15.57 -7.12
C THR A 352 12.81 -14.59 -7.21
N PRO A 353 13.95 -14.99 -7.82
CA PRO A 353 15.05 -14.07 -8.07
C PRO A 353 14.54 -12.83 -8.81
N ALA A 354 14.63 -11.66 -8.17
CA ALA A 354 14.34 -10.39 -8.81
C ALA A 354 15.61 -9.89 -9.50
N TYR A 355 15.51 -9.63 -10.81
CA TYR A 355 16.61 -9.09 -11.61
C TYR A 355 16.32 -7.62 -11.91
N PRO A 356 17.12 -6.64 -11.46
CA PRO A 356 16.86 -5.24 -11.72
C PRO A 356 16.70 -4.95 -13.22
N PRO A 357 15.78 -4.02 -13.58
CA PRO A 357 15.62 -3.61 -14.96
C PRO A 357 16.81 -2.74 -15.41
N ASN A 358 16.94 -2.55 -16.72
CA ASN A 358 17.85 -1.55 -17.27
C ASN A 358 17.14 -0.72 -18.34
N TYR A 359 17.40 0.58 -18.34
CA TYR A 359 16.76 1.54 -19.23
C TYR A 359 17.75 2.04 -20.28
N LEU A 360 17.33 2.03 -21.54
CA LEU A 360 18.15 2.46 -22.67
C LEU A 360 17.47 3.60 -23.40
N TYR A 361 18.27 4.58 -23.81
CA TYR A 361 17.87 5.66 -24.69
C TYR A 361 18.61 5.51 -26.00
N VAL A 362 17.86 5.45 -27.10
CA VAL A 362 18.39 5.31 -28.46
C VAL A 362 18.03 6.57 -29.24
N ILE A 363 19.03 7.28 -29.73
CA ILE A 363 18.87 8.41 -30.64
C ILE A 363 18.84 7.83 -32.05
N ALA A 364 17.65 7.80 -32.66
CA ALA A 364 17.46 7.35 -34.03
C ALA A 364 18.14 8.29 -35.03
N LEU A 365 18.33 7.83 -36.26
CA LEU A 365 19.00 8.62 -37.32
C LEU A 365 18.24 9.91 -37.68
N ASN A 366 16.93 9.96 -37.45
CA ASN A 366 16.09 11.14 -37.64
C ASN A 366 16.10 12.11 -36.44
N GLY A 367 16.90 11.82 -35.39
CA GLY A 367 16.98 12.64 -34.18
C GLY A 367 15.93 12.37 -33.11
N ASP A 368 15.03 11.41 -33.32
CA ASP A 368 14.09 10.97 -32.29
C ASP A 368 14.81 10.23 -31.16
N LEU A 369 14.41 10.53 -29.92
CA LEU A 369 14.88 9.83 -28.73
C LEU A 369 13.86 8.76 -28.35
N HIS A 370 14.25 7.50 -28.45
CA HIS A 370 13.44 6.36 -28.05
C HIS A 370 13.93 5.77 -26.73
N TRP A 371 12.99 5.52 -25.83
CA TRP A 371 13.21 4.85 -24.56
C TRP A 371 12.84 3.37 -24.67
N TYR A 372 13.64 2.53 -24.02
CA TYR A 372 13.44 1.10 -23.87
C TYR A 372 13.72 0.68 -22.43
N ARG A 373 13.04 -0.37 -21.96
CA ARG A 373 13.31 -1.00 -20.66
C ARG A 373 13.41 -2.51 -20.81
N ASN A 374 14.55 -3.06 -20.44
CA ASN A 374 14.67 -4.50 -20.19
C ASN A 374 14.19 -4.75 -18.76
N LEU A 375 13.15 -5.56 -18.59
CA LEU A 375 12.48 -5.73 -17.28
C LEU A 375 13.29 -6.58 -16.30
N GLU A 376 14.16 -7.47 -16.79
CA GLU A 376 14.96 -8.40 -15.99
C GLU A 376 16.42 -8.42 -16.50
N SER A 377 17.06 -7.24 -16.54
CA SER A 377 18.34 -7.03 -17.23
C SER A 377 19.46 -7.95 -16.75
N SER A 378 19.57 -8.17 -15.43
CA SER A 378 20.67 -8.95 -14.84
C SER A 378 20.37 -10.45 -14.71
N ARG A 379 19.27 -10.93 -15.31
CA ARG A 379 18.92 -12.35 -15.33
C ARG A 379 20.01 -13.19 -16.00
N PRO A 380 20.52 -14.26 -15.36
CA PRO A 380 21.39 -15.24 -16.00
C PRO A 380 20.75 -15.79 -17.29
N GLY A 381 21.53 -15.90 -18.36
CA GLY A 381 21.05 -16.23 -19.69
C GLY A 381 20.39 -15.07 -20.46
N GLY A 382 20.34 -13.85 -19.90
CA GLY A 382 19.72 -12.69 -20.52
C GLY A 382 18.18 -12.72 -20.49
N SER A 383 17.56 -11.55 -20.69
CA SER A 383 16.10 -11.41 -20.75
C SER A 383 15.65 -10.75 -22.06
N THR A 384 14.70 -11.39 -22.74
CA THR A 384 13.98 -10.88 -23.91
C THR A 384 12.74 -10.06 -23.54
N ASN A 385 12.51 -9.81 -22.25
CA ASN A 385 11.35 -9.08 -21.78
C ASN A 385 11.60 -7.56 -21.83
N TRP A 386 11.07 -6.91 -22.87
CA TRP A 386 11.31 -5.51 -23.16
C TRP A 386 10.02 -4.70 -23.22
N LEU A 387 10.06 -3.48 -22.69
CA LEU A 387 9.11 -2.41 -23.02
C LEU A 387 9.77 -1.42 -23.99
N GLY A 388 8.95 -0.83 -24.86
CA GLY A 388 9.38 0.11 -25.90
C GLY A 388 9.68 -0.54 -27.26
N PRO A 389 9.98 0.26 -28.31
CA PRO A 389 10.33 1.68 -28.21
C PRO A 389 9.17 2.60 -27.84
N ILE A 390 9.42 3.54 -26.93
CA ILE A 390 8.54 4.70 -26.69
C ILE A 390 9.30 5.94 -27.14
N LYS A 391 8.73 6.74 -28.04
CA LYS A 391 9.33 8.03 -28.42
C LYS A 391 9.15 9.01 -27.26
N VAL A 392 10.25 9.46 -26.68
CA VAL A 392 10.25 10.36 -25.52
C VAL A 392 10.77 11.76 -25.85
N GLY A 393 11.36 11.96 -27.03
CA GLY A 393 11.83 13.29 -27.46
C GLY A 393 12.19 13.33 -28.94
N TYR A 394 12.56 14.52 -29.41
CA TYR A 394 12.99 14.78 -30.80
C TYR A 394 14.15 15.80 -30.82
N GLY A 395 14.90 15.86 -31.92
CA GLY A 395 16.00 16.81 -32.13
C GLY A 395 17.26 16.52 -31.29
N TRP A 396 17.46 15.29 -30.83
CA TRP A 396 18.60 14.90 -30.00
C TRP A 396 19.89 14.65 -30.80
N ASP A 397 19.77 14.57 -32.12
CA ASP A 397 20.89 14.50 -33.07
C ASP A 397 21.69 15.80 -33.19
N ARG A 398 21.15 16.93 -32.70
CA ARG A 398 21.87 18.22 -32.68
C ARG A 398 23.09 18.22 -31.75
N PHE A 399 23.11 17.35 -30.74
CA PHE A 399 24.17 17.30 -29.75
C PHE A 399 25.40 16.53 -30.25
N THR A 400 26.58 17.01 -29.89
CA THR A 400 27.86 16.31 -30.17
C THR A 400 28.05 15.12 -29.22
N SER A 401 27.54 15.22 -28.00
CA SER A 401 27.47 14.12 -27.04
C SER A 401 26.19 14.19 -26.21
N VAL A 402 25.56 13.04 -26.01
CA VAL A 402 24.44 12.86 -25.06
C VAL A 402 24.78 11.74 -24.10
N PHE A 403 24.52 11.93 -22.81
CA PHE A 403 24.75 10.92 -21.77
C PHE A 403 23.84 11.13 -20.56
N SER A 404 23.56 10.05 -19.82
CA SER A 404 22.82 10.13 -18.56
C SER A 404 23.69 10.75 -17.46
N GLY A 405 23.10 11.55 -16.59
CA GLY A 405 23.76 12.08 -15.39
C GLY A 405 23.62 11.18 -14.17
N GLY A 406 22.67 10.26 -14.13
CA GLY A 406 22.15 9.77 -12.86
C GLY A 406 20.66 10.08 -12.73
N GLY A 407 19.82 9.11 -12.35
CA GLY A 407 18.39 9.34 -12.14
C GLY A 407 17.73 10.07 -13.33
N PRO A 408 16.92 11.12 -13.13
CA PRO A 408 16.24 11.80 -14.24
C PRO A 408 17.17 12.66 -15.12
N ALA A 409 18.42 12.89 -14.74
CA ALA A 409 19.30 13.82 -15.45
C ALA A 409 19.81 13.22 -16.77
N ILE A 410 19.67 14.00 -17.85
CA ILE A 410 20.26 13.72 -19.17
C ILE A 410 20.97 15.00 -19.62
N TYR A 411 22.22 14.85 -20.06
CA TYR A 411 23.02 15.95 -20.57
C TYR A 411 23.22 15.87 -22.07
N GLY A 412 23.15 17.02 -22.73
CA GLY A 412 23.51 17.22 -24.13
C GLY A 412 24.60 18.28 -24.26
N VAL A 413 25.65 17.98 -25.01
CA VAL A 413 26.73 18.93 -25.33
C VAL A 413 26.45 19.55 -26.70
N GLU A 414 26.33 20.87 -26.74
CA GLU A 414 26.15 21.62 -27.99
C GLU A 414 27.49 21.82 -28.71
N GLN A 415 27.43 22.15 -30.01
CA GLN A 415 28.63 22.37 -30.83
C GLN A 415 29.51 23.52 -30.32
N ASN A 416 28.90 24.55 -29.74
CA ASN A 416 29.57 25.68 -29.11
C ASN A 416 30.24 25.32 -27.76
N GLY A 417 30.03 24.10 -27.24
CA GLY A 417 30.59 23.63 -25.99
C GLY A 417 29.69 23.78 -24.76
N ASP A 418 28.49 24.31 -24.91
CA ASP A 418 27.52 24.42 -23.82
C ASP A 418 27.02 23.03 -23.40
N LEU A 419 26.95 22.80 -22.09
CA LEU A 419 26.35 21.60 -21.51
C LEU A 419 24.94 21.95 -21.07
N LEU A 420 23.96 21.33 -21.71
CA LEU A 420 22.56 21.45 -21.36
C LEU A 420 22.12 20.26 -20.52
N TRP A 421 21.42 20.52 -19.43
CA TRP A 421 20.71 19.54 -18.61
C TRP A 421 19.24 19.46 -19.00
N TYR A 422 18.72 18.24 -19.00
CA TYR A 422 17.32 17.89 -19.16
C TYR A 422 16.93 16.89 -18.05
N GLY A 423 15.81 17.12 -17.38
CA GLY A 423 15.25 16.18 -16.40
C GLY A 423 14.13 15.35 -17.01
N HIS A 424 14.34 14.06 -17.24
CA HIS A 424 13.31 13.14 -17.72
C HIS A 424 12.59 12.48 -16.54
N ASP A 425 11.47 13.05 -16.12
CA ASP A 425 10.70 12.56 -14.96
C ASP A 425 9.95 11.26 -15.27
N GLY A 426 9.78 10.92 -16.55
CA GLY A 426 9.28 9.62 -17.02
C GLY A 426 10.38 8.59 -17.29
N CYS A 427 11.58 8.75 -16.73
CA CYS A 427 12.71 7.83 -16.99
C CYS A 427 12.44 6.35 -16.61
N TYR A 428 11.48 6.07 -15.72
CA TYR A 428 11.13 4.72 -15.26
C TYR A 428 9.92 4.10 -15.98
N ASP A 429 9.01 4.93 -16.53
CA ASP A 429 7.76 4.52 -17.17
C ASP A 429 7.75 4.77 -18.69
N GLY A 430 8.70 5.55 -19.20
CA GLY A 430 8.80 5.93 -20.61
C GLY A 430 7.85 7.08 -21.01
N SER A 431 7.19 7.74 -20.07
CA SER A 431 6.34 8.91 -20.36
C SER A 431 7.20 10.13 -20.74
N PRO A 432 6.83 10.94 -21.75
CA PRO A 432 7.65 12.05 -22.25
C PRO A 432 7.55 13.30 -21.35
N ARG A 433 7.75 13.14 -20.04
CA ARG A 433 7.68 14.23 -19.06
C ARG A 433 9.08 14.80 -18.82
N TRP A 434 9.27 16.07 -19.18
CA TRP A 434 10.59 16.72 -19.17
C TRP A 434 10.62 18.02 -18.37
N ARG A 435 11.79 18.30 -17.79
CA ARG A 435 12.19 19.59 -17.20
C ARG A 435 13.43 20.12 -17.91
N GLY A 436 13.53 21.45 -18.03
CA GLY A 436 14.61 22.11 -18.79
C GLY A 436 14.24 22.39 -20.25
N PRO A 437 15.22 22.66 -21.14
CA PRO A 437 16.65 22.63 -20.89
C PRO A 437 17.16 23.69 -19.92
N ARG A 438 18.28 23.41 -19.26
CA ARG A 438 19.07 24.41 -18.51
C ARG A 438 20.53 24.32 -18.91
N LYS A 439 21.17 25.47 -19.17
CA LYS A 439 22.63 25.51 -19.35
C LYS A 439 23.30 25.35 -17.98
N VAL A 440 24.11 24.31 -17.85
CA VAL A 440 24.77 23.91 -16.60
C VAL A 440 26.28 23.83 -16.73
N GLY A 441 26.83 24.15 -17.90
CA GLY A 441 28.27 24.21 -18.11
C GLY A 441 28.62 24.76 -19.49
N TRP A 442 29.92 24.98 -19.70
CA TRP A 442 30.50 25.41 -20.98
C TRP A 442 31.87 24.74 -21.18
N GLY A 443 32.39 24.77 -22.41
CA GLY A 443 33.69 24.19 -22.76
C GLY A 443 33.73 22.66 -22.82
N TRP A 444 32.58 21.98 -22.78
CA TRP A 444 32.53 20.52 -22.77
C TRP A 444 32.87 19.89 -24.13
N ASN A 445 32.78 20.65 -25.22
CA ASN A 445 33.27 20.20 -26.54
C ASN A 445 34.81 20.04 -26.60
N GLY A 446 35.57 20.49 -25.60
CA GLY A 446 37.01 20.31 -25.52
C GLY A 446 37.49 18.91 -25.10
N PHE A 447 36.57 18.04 -24.64
CA PHE A 447 36.91 16.67 -24.28
C PHE A 447 36.91 15.73 -25.49
N LYS A 448 37.86 14.80 -25.52
CA LYS A 448 37.86 13.68 -26.46
C LYS A 448 36.63 12.79 -26.25
N SER A 449 36.27 12.57 -24.99
CA SER A 449 35.14 11.73 -24.60
C SER A 449 34.57 12.20 -23.28
N ILE A 450 33.24 12.14 -23.16
CA ILE A 450 32.51 12.42 -21.92
C ILE A 450 31.57 11.25 -21.66
N PHE A 451 31.54 10.79 -20.42
CA PHE A 451 30.64 9.73 -20.01
C PHE A 451 30.19 9.89 -18.57
N SER A 452 29.01 9.34 -18.28
CA SER A 452 28.43 9.30 -16.95
C SER A 452 29.29 8.46 -16.00
N GLY A 453 29.43 8.85 -14.74
CA GLY A 453 29.85 7.98 -13.66
C GLY A 453 28.69 7.27 -12.94
N GLY A 454 27.44 7.69 -13.19
CA GLY A 454 26.31 7.45 -12.30
C GLY A 454 26.30 8.43 -11.12
N GLU A 455 25.18 8.52 -10.41
CA GLU A 455 25.05 9.35 -9.19
C GLU A 455 25.53 10.81 -9.35
N PHE A 456 25.21 11.40 -10.51
CA PHE A 456 25.55 12.79 -10.87
C PHE A 456 27.02 13.07 -11.08
N VAL A 457 27.83 12.01 -11.16
CA VAL A 457 29.25 12.07 -11.54
C VAL A 457 29.36 12.08 -13.06
N VAL A 458 30.29 12.88 -13.57
CA VAL A 458 30.64 12.97 -14.99
C VAL A 458 32.15 12.89 -15.13
N TYR A 459 32.60 12.08 -16.08
CA TYR A 459 34.01 11.99 -16.46
C TYR A 459 34.25 12.64 -17.81
N GLY A 460 35.33 13.41 -17.91
CA GLY A 460 35.86 13.95 -19.16
C GLY A 460 37.26 13.41 -19.43
N ILE A 461 37.52 12.93 -20.64
CA ILE A 461 38.86 12.57 -21.09
C ILE A 461 39.39 13.72 -21.95
N GLN A 462 40.48 14.33 -21.52
CA GLN A 462 41.16 15.35 -22.31
C GLN A 462 41.95 14.73 -23.47
N PRO A 463 42.24 15.50 -24.54
CA PRO A 463 43.06 15.03 -25.65
C PRO A 463 44.46 14.53 -25.24
N ASN A 464 45.04 15.08 -24.16
CA ASN A 464 46.33 14.65 -23.59
C ASN A 464 46.25 13.32 -22.79
N GLY A 465 45.05 12.78 -22.59
CA GLY A 465 44.81 11.52 -21.89
C GLY A 465 44.53 11.64 -20.40
N ASP A 466 44.40 12.85 -19.86
CA ASP A 466 43.96 13.06 -18.49
C ASP A 466 42.48 12.71 -18.34
N LEU A 467 42.16 11.89 -17.33
CA LEU A 467 40.79 11.60 -16.92
C LEU A 467 40.41 12.54 -15.79
N LEU A 468 39.35 13.30 -16.02
CA LEU A 468 38.86 14.32 -15.12
C LEU A 468 37.50 13.94 -14.58
N TRP A 469 37.29 14.26 -13.31
CA TRP A 469 36.10 13.98 -12.56
C TRP A 469 35.37 15.28 -12.23
N TYR A 470 34.04 15.22 -12.36
CA TYR A 470 33.10 16.26 -12.00
C TYR A 470 31.89 15.64 -11.30
N ARG A 471 31.23 16.38 -10.41
CA ARG A 471 29.96 15.99 -9.82
C ARG A 471 28.99 17.16 -9.76
N HIS A 472 27.78 16.95 -10.24
CA HIS A 472 26.73 17.98 -10.28
C HIS A 472 25.76 17.78 -9.12
N HIS A 473 25.85 18.59 -8.08
CA HIS A 473 25.08 18.39 -6.85
C HIS A 473 23.59 18.70 -7.02
N ALA A 474 23.24 19.55 -7.99
CA ALA A 474 21.87 19.93 -8.29
C ALA A 474 21.26 19.16 -9.48
N ALA A 475 21.87 18.05 -9.91
CA ALA A 475 21.42 17.30 -11.08
C ALA A 475 19.99 16.72 -10.98
N LEU A 476 19.44 16.54 -9.77
CA LEU A 476 18.03 16.17 -9.57
C LEU A 476 17.05 17.28 -9.99
N SER A 477 17.42 18.55 -9.77
CA SER A 477 16.59 19.74 -10.04
C SER A 477 17.05 20.55 -11.25
N GLY A 478 18.23 20.22 -11.78
CA GLY A 478 18.86 20.83 -12.93
C GLY A 478 19.96 21.84 -12.60
N GLY A 479 19.88 22.54 -11.46
CA GLY A 479 20.94 23.47 -11.04
C GLY A 479 21.32 24.53 -12.08
N ASP A 480 22.57 24.96 -11.98
CA ASP A 480 23.26 25.85 -12.93
C ASP A 480 24.77 25.56 -12.96
N VAL A 481 25.52 26.40 -13.68
CA VAL A 481 26.96 26.33 -13.88
C VAL A 481 27.81 26.32 -12.59
N ASN A 482 27.28 26.81 -11.47
CA ASN A 482 27.99 26.90 -10.18
C ASN A 482 27.72 25.72 -9.25
N THR A 483 26.89 24.76 -9.67
CA THR A 483 26.45 23.64 -8.81
C THR A 483 27.31 22.38 -8.95
N TRP A 484 28.54 22.54 -9.44
CA TRP A 484 29.48 21.45 -9.69
C TRP A 484 30.64 21.43 -8.68
N SER A 485 31.11 20.23 -8.37
CA SER A 485 32.48 19.99 -7.89
C SER A 485 33.33 19.42 -9.02
N GLY A 486 34.61 19.79 -9.05
CA GLY A 486 35.51 19.54 -10.18
C GLY A 486 36.21 20.84 -10.59
N GLN A 487 37.14 20.83 -11.55
CA GLN A 487 37.71 19.71 -12.29
C GLN A 487 38.81 19.00 -11.47
N ILE A 488 38.64 17.72 -11.14
CA ILE A 488 39.66 16.94 -10.42
C ILE A 488 40.28 15.89 -11.35
N LYS A 489 41.61 15.89 -11.48
CA LYS A 489 42.31 14.84 -12.24
C LYS A 489 42.38 13.55 -11.43
N VAL A 490 41.81 12.49 -11.98
CA VAL A 490 41.71 11.17 -11.35
C VAL A 490 42.37 10.06 -12.16
N GLY A 491 43.03 10.37 -13.27
CA GLY A 491 43.77 9.38 -14.04
C GLY A 491 44.56 9.98 -15.20
N THR A 492 45.42 9.14 -15.79
CA THR A 492 46.26 9.46 -16.96
C THR A 492 46.24 8.28 -17.95
N GLY A 493 46.60 8.54 -19.21
CA GLY A 493 46.73 7.50 -20.24
C GLY A 493 45.41 7.03 -20.87
N TRP A 494 44.33 7.80 -20.76
CA TRP A 494 43.01 7.42 -21.27
C TRP A 494 42.78 7.80 -22.76
N ALA A 495 43.70 8.56 -23.36
CA ALA A 495 43.58 9.03 -24.75
C ALA A 495 43.73 7.93 -25.80
N ASP A 496 44.27 6.76 -25.48
CA ASP A 496 44.50 5.71 -26.48
C ASP A 496 43.34 4.72 -26.63
N PHE A 497 42.38 4.73 -25.70
CA PHE A 497 41.20 3.89 -25.80
C PHE A 497 40.31 4.31 -26.97
N ALA A 498 39.81 3.31 -27.70
CA ALA A 498 38.83 3.50 -28.77
C ALA A 498 37.50 3.99 -28.18
N LYS A 499 37.14 3.49 -27.00
CA LYS A 499 35.92 3.89 -26.30
C LYS A 499 36.07 3.71 -24.79
N VAL A 500 35.45 4.60 -24.02
CA VAL A 500 35.36 4.49 -22.56
C VAL A 500 33.91 4.73 -22.14
N PHE A 501 33.38 3.90 -21.25
CA PHE A 501 32.02 4.03 -20.73
C PHE A 501 31.94 3.47 -19.31
N SER A 502 31.03 4.00 -18.51
CA SER A 502 30.85 3.54 -17.12
C SER A 502 29.90 2.35 -17.02
N GLY A 503 30.14 1.49 -16.04
CA GLY A 503 29.21 0.48 -15.52
C GLY A 503 28.37 0.95 -14.32
N GLY A 504 28.57 2.18 -13.84
CA GLY A 504 28.05 2.64 -12.55
C GLY A 504 28.97 2.24 -11.39
N ASP A 505 28.73 2.79 -10.20
CA ASP A 505 29.48 2.48 -8.97
C ASP A 505 31.01 2.50 -9.21
N GLY A 506 31.53 3.55 -9.84
CA GLY A 506 32.97 3.67 -10.14
C GLY A 506 33.57 2.64 -11.11
N ILE A 507 32.79 1.71 -11.65
CA ILE A 507 33.25 0.79 -12.70
C ILE A 507 33.37 1.54 -14.02
N ILE A 508 34.54 1.48 -14.65
CA ILE A 508 34.83 2.12 -15.94
C ILE A 508 35.36 1.07 -16.90
N TYR A 509 34.63 0.86 -18.00
CA TYR A 509 35.05 0.00 -19.09
C TYR A 509 35.82 0.80 -20.14
N ALA A 510 36.96 0.25 -20.58
CA ALA A 510 37.81 0.86 -21.58
C ALA A 510 38.11 -0.15 -22.69
N LEU A 511 37.65 0.16 -23.91
CA LEU A 511 37.87 -0.63 -25.10
C LEU A 511 39.15 -0.17 -25.79
N ARG A 512 40.12 -1.07 -25.89
CA ARG A 512 41.33 -0.85 -26.67
C ARG A 512 41.05 -0.98 -28.17
N LYS A 513 41.92 -0.38 -28.98
CA LYS A 513 41.84 -0.45 -30.46
C LYS A 513 41.97 -1.88 -31.00
N ASP A 514 42.64 -2.76 -30.27
CA ASP A 514 42.79 -4.18 -30.61
C ASP A 514 41.59 -5.06 -30.20
N GLY A 515 40.51 -4.46 -29.71
CA GLY A 515 39.26 -5.15 -29.38
C GLY A 515 39.22 -5.77 -27.98
N VAL A 516 40.24 -5.56 -27.15
CA VAL A 516 40.21 -6.01 -25.75
C VAL A 516 39.47 -5.00 -24.88
N LEU A 517 38.45 -5.48 -24.15
CA LEU A 517 37.68 -4.70 -23.18
C LEU A 517 38.28 -4.89 -21.79
N LEU A 518 38.60 -3.77 -21.15
CA LEU A 518 39.15 -3.70 -19.82
C LEU A 518 38.12 -3.10 -18.84
N GLN A 519 38.17 -3.48 -17.57
CA GLN A 519 37.34 -2.94 -16.49
C GLN A 519 38.22 -2.34 -15.40
N TYR A 520 38.08 -1.06 -15.11
CA TYR A 520 38.71 -0.38 -13.98
C TYR A 520 37.67 -0.12 -12.89
N LYS A 521 38.10 -0.02 -11.62
CA LYS A 521 37.24 0.41 -10.50
C LYS A 521 37.87 1.63 -9.83
N HIS A 522 37.21 2.77 -9.97
CA HIS A 522 37.54 4.02 -9.28
C HIS A 522 36.84 4.03 -7.92
N LEU A 523 37.61 3.83 -6.84
CA LEU A 523 37.09 3.73 -5.47
C LEU A 523 36.61 5.10 -4.94
N GLY A 524 37.25 6.19 -5.38
CA GLY A 524 36.86 7.55 -5.02
C GLY A 524 35.80 8.18 -5.91
N TYR A 525 34.98 7.40 -6.63
CA TYR A 525 34.07 7.96 -7.65
C TYR A 525 33.01 8.93 -7.10
N LEU A 526 32.65 8.87 -5.82
CA LEU A 526 31.70 9.82 -5.22
C LEU A 526 32.36 11.10 -4.70
N THR A 527 33.67 11.08 -4.47
CA THR A 527 34.44 12.16 -3.84
C THR A 527 35.43 12.83 -4.77
N GLY A 528 35.77 12.19 -5.89
CA GLY A 528 36.85 12.61 -6.78
C GLY A 528 38.24 12.24 -6.28
N ALA A 529 38.36 11.47 -5.20
CA ALA A 529 39.66 10.99 -4.73
C ALA A 529 40.29 10.05 -5.77
N ASN A 530 41.54 10.29 -6.17
CA ASN A 530 42.26 9.47 -7.15
C ASN A 530 42.71 8.13 -6.55
N THR A 531 41.76 7.29 -6.19
CA THR A 531 41.96 5.97 -5.59
C THR A 531 41.32 4.91 -6.47
N TRP A 532 42.11 3.90 -6.84
CA TRP A 532 41.69 2.86 -7.76
C TRP A 532 41.93 1.49 -7.19
N GLU A 533 41.06 0.54 -7.52
CA GLU A 533 41.28 -0.85 -7.19
C GLU A 533 42.52 -1.36 -7.94
N SER A 534 43.33 -2.16 -7.25
CA SER A 534 44.41 -2.91 -7.87
C SER A 534 44.24 -4.39 -7.61
N TYR A 535 44.56 -5.21 -8.61
CA TYR A 535 44.50 -6.66 -8.52
C TYR A 535 45.84 -7.27 -8.90
N ARG A 536 46.03 -8.54 -8.52
CA ARG A 536 47.15 -9.38 -8.93
C ARG A 536 46.62 -10.76 -9.28
N ILE A 537 47.13 -11.35 -10.36
CA ILE A 537 46.69 -12.67 -10.84
C ILE A 537 47.30 -13.79 -10.00
N SER A 538 48.47 -13.54 -9.41
CA SER A 538 49.13 -14.41 -8.43
C SER A 538 50.01 -13.57 -7.50
N LEU A 539 50.54 -14.16 -6.43
CA LEU A 539 51.45 -13.46 -5.51
C LEU A 539 52.71 -12.91 -6.19
N SER A 540 53.13 -13.52 -7.30
CA SER A 540 54.32 -13.13 -8.07
C SER A 540 54.02 -12.18 -9.24
N SER A 541 52.73 -11.93 -9.56
CA SER A 541 52.36 -11.01 -10.64
C SER A 541 52.39 -9.54 -10.16
N PRO A 542 52.83 -8.60 -11.02
CA PRO A 542 52.72 -7.18 -10.71
C PRO A 542 51.25 -6.81 -10.50
N ARG A 543 51.00 -5.85 -9.60
CA ARG A 543 49.67 -5.26 -9.46
C ARG A 543 49.30 -4.54 -10.74
N ARG A 544 48.04 -4.66 -11.12
CA ARG A 544 47.45 -3.98 -12.26
C ARG A 544 46.14 -3.33 -11.83
N GLN A 545 45.68 -2.35 -12.60
CA GLN A 545 44.56 -1.46 -12.23
C GLN A 545 43.27 -1.69 -13.02
N TYR A 546 43.31 -2.53 -14.07
CA TYR A 546 42.17 -2.96 -14.89
C TYR A 546 41.91 -4.47 -15.02
N ARG A 547 40.75 -5.07 -14.80
CA ARG A 547 40.52 -6.49 -15.16
C ARG A 547 40.31 -6.65 -16.67
N VAL A 548 40.72 -7.76 -17.27
CA VAL A 548 40.41 -8.07 -18.68
C VAL A 548 39.05 -8.76 -18.72
N VAL A 549 38.10 -8.16 -19.44
CA VAL A 549 36.73 -8.69 -19.59
C VAL A 549 36.66 -9.70 -20.73
N GLY A 550 37.29 -9.38 -21.87
CA GLY A 550 37.34 -10.24 -23.05
C GLY A 550 37.93 -9.51 -24.27
N SER A 551 38.04 -10.23 -25.39
CA SER A 551 38.49 -9.71 -26.70
C SER A 551 37.34 -9.71 -27.72
N GLY A 552 37.54 -9.07 -28.87
CA GLY A 552 36.55 -9.02 -29.99
C GLY A 552 35.51 -7.90 -29.90
N TRP A 553 35.53 -7.08 -28.85
CA TRP A 553 34.50 -6.06 -28.60
C TRP A 553 34.45 -4.91 -29.61
N ASN A 554 35.45 -4.80 -30.49
CA ASN A 554 35.50 -3.82 -31.58
C ASN A 554 34.62 -4.21 -32.79
N GLU A 555 34.04 -5.41 -32.82
CA GLU A 555 33.11 -5.84 -33.87
C GLU A 555 31.72 -5.20 -33.74
N PHE A 556 31.35 -4.81 -32.52
CA PHE A 556 30.04 -4.24 -32.23
C PHE A 556 29.94 -2.80 -32.72
N HIS A 557 28.75 -2.42 -33.20
CA HIS A 557 28.45 -1.05 -33.56
C HIS A 557 28.53 -0.13 -32.34
N GLU A 558 28.02 -0.60 -31.21
CA GLU A 558 28.00 0.12 -29.95
C GLU A 558 27.96 -0.86 -28.77
N VAL A 559 28.53 -0.48 -27.64
CA VAL A 559 28.52 -1.28 -26.40
C VAL A 559 28.21 -0.36 -25.24
N VAL A 560 27.21 -0.71 -24.43
CA VAL A 560 26.87 0.02 -23.21
C VAL A 560 26.73 -0.95 -22.05
N ALA A 561 27.18 -0.55 -20.86
CA ALA A 561 26.92 -1.36 -19.68
C ALA A 561 25.47 -1.18 -19.20
N GLY A 562 24.88 -2.20 -18.59
CA GLY A 562 23.71 -2.10 -17.72
C GLY A 562 24.12 -2.13 -16.25
N GLN A 563 23.17 -2.42 -15.36
CA GLN A 563 23.44 -2.70 -13.94
C GLN A 563 24.03 -4.11 -13.76
N ASP A 564 24.60 -4.41 -12.58
CA ASP A 564 25.08 -5.74 -12.17
C ASP A 564 26.02 -6.47 -13.14
N GLY A 565 26.92 -5.72 -13.77
CA GLY A 565 27.92 -6.25 -14.69
C GLY A 565 27.38 -6.62 -16.08
N VAL A 566 26.12 -6.29 -16.38
CA VAL A 566 25.53 -6.50 -17.70
C VAL A 566 26.22 -5.60 -18.74
N LEU A 567 26.45 -6.15 -19.93
CA LEU A 567 26.93 -5.42 -21.11
C LEU A 567 25.97 -5.73 -22.27
N TYR A 568 25.46 -4.68 -22.89
CA TYR A 568 24.67 -4.75 -24.12
C TYR A 568 25.58 -4.40 -25.30
N ALA A 569 25.74 -5.34 -26.22
CA ALA A 569 26.48 -5.18 -27.45
C ALA A 569 25.49 -5.09 -28.62
N PHE A 570 25.53 -3.97 -29.34
CA PHE A 570 24.65 -3.69 -30.46
C PHE A 570 25.37 -4.02 -31.75
N THR A 571 24.74 -4.84 -32.57
CA THR A 571 25.28 -5.25 -33.86
C THR A 571 24.77 -4.33 -34.97
N ARG A 572 25.50 -4.28 -36.10
CA ARG A 572 25.10 -3.47 -37.26
C ARG A 572 23.82 -3.96 -37.95
N ASP A 573 23.46 -5.23 -37.77
CA ASP A 573 22.23 -5.84 -38.29
C ASP A 573 21.03 -5.69 -37.33
N GLY A 574 21.14 -4.84 -36.29
CA GLY A 574 20.01 -4.46 -35.44
C GLY A 574 19.69 -5.47 -34.33
N ARG A 575 20.65 -6.29 -33.89
CA ARG A 575 20.51 -7.16 -32.73
C ARG A 575 21.14 -6.52 -31.49
N ILE A 576 20.60 -6.89 -30.33
CA ILE A 576 21.18 -6.62 -29.03
C ILE A 576 21.63 -7.96 -28.44
N LEU A 577 22.93 -8.12 -28.31
CA LEU A 577 23.55 -9.23 -27.60
C LEU A 577 23.80 -8.83 -26.14
N TRP A 578 23.46 -9.73 -25.25
CA TRP A 578 23.64 -9.61 -23.82
C TRP A 578 24.87 -10.38 -23.37
N TYR A 579 25.62 -9.77 -22.47
CA TYR A 579 26.68 -10.39 -21.70
C TYR A 579 26.54 -9.99 -20.24
N ARG A 580 27.12 -10.78 -19.34
CA ARG A 580 27.28 -10.40 -17.94
C ARG A 580 28.67 -10.74 -17.45
N TYR A 581 29.37 -9.76 -16.92
CA TYR A 581 30.67 -9.94 -16.34
C TYR A 581 30.56 -9.97 -14.81
N SER A 582 30.84 -11.13 -14.22
CA SER A 582 30.83 -11.32 -12.77
C SER A 582 32.26 -11.22 -12.23
N THR A 583 32.46 -10.30 -11.30
CA THR A 583 33.71 -10.17 -10.55
C THR A 583 33.67 -11.03 -9.29
N PRO A 584 34.64 -11.92 -9.05
CA PRO A 584 34.69 -12.70 -7.82
C PRO A 584 35.05 -11.83 -6.62
N HIS A 585 34.57 -12.21 -5.44
CA HIS A 585 34.86 -11.54 -4.16
C HIS A 585 36.36 -11.58 -3.79
N SER A 586 37.10 -12.59 -4.27
CA SER A 586 38.54 -12.71 -4.00
C SER A 586 39.38 -12.02 -5.07
N HIS A 587 40.38 -11.24 -4.66
CA HIS A 587 41.35 -10.60 -5.56
C HIS A 587 42.21 -11.59 -6.37
N LEU A 588 42.15 -12.90 -6.05
CA LEU A 588 42.93 -13.98 -6.68
C LEU A 588 42.14 -14.79 -7.72
N ALA A 589 40.84 -14.53 -7.89
CA ALA A 589 40.00 -15.27 -8.84
C ALA A 589 39.77 -14.46 -10.13
N PHE A 590 39.61 -15.18 -11.24
CA PHE A 590 39.32 -14.61 -12.55
C PHE A 590 37.86 -14.17 -12.65
N GLY A 591 37.61 -13.03 -13.28
CA GLY A 591 36.26 -12.64 -13.65
C GLY A 591 35.69 -13.59 -14.70
N ARG A 592 34.38 -13.80 -14.67
CA ARG A 592 33.68 -14.67 -15.62
C ARG A 592 32.80 -13.82 -16.51
N LEU A 593 32.94 -13.97 -17.82
CA LEU A 593 32.04 -13.40 -18.82
C LEU A 593 31.03 -14.47 -19.22
N GLU A 594 29.75 -14.15 -19.07
CA GLU A 594 28.60 -14.92 -19.57
C GLU A 594 28.07 -14.27 -20.86
N GLY A 595 27.55 -15.09 -21.78
CA GLY A 595 27.08 -14.65 -23.10
C GLY A 595 28.07 -14.99 -24.24
N PRO A 596 27.77 -14.58 -25.50
CA PRO A 596 26.63 -13.76 -25.91
C PRO A 596 25.29 -14.48 -25.86
N VAL A 597 24.23 -13.75 -25.51
CA VAL A 597 22.84 -14.17 -25.76
C VAL A 597 22.11 -13.10 -26.55
N GLU A 598 21.47 -13.44 -27.68
CA GLU A 598 20.60 -12.51 -28.39
C GLU A 598 19.32 -12.29 -27.58
N ILE A 599 19.08 -11.06 -27.14
CA ILE A 599 17.93 -10.72 -26.29
C ILE A 599 16.94 -9.74 -26.94
N LYS A 600 17.30 -9.16 -28.08
CA LYS A 600 16.42 -8.35 -28.92
C LYS A 600 16.96 -8.31 -30.34
N ARG A 601 16.06 -8.21 -31.31
CA ARG A 601 16.35 -8.06 -32.74
C ARG A 601 15.50 -6.94 -33.33
N GLN A 602 15.80 -6.51 -34.56
CA GLN A 602 15.09 -5.45 -35.29
C GLN A 602 15.16 -4.09 -34.58
N LEU A 603 16.26 -3.81 -33.90
CA LEU A 603 16.53 -2.45 -33.44
C LEU A 603 16.74 -1.55 -34.68
N PRO A 604 15.99 -0.44 -34.82
CA PRO A 604 16.20 0.49 -35.91
C PRO A 604 17.63 1.04 -35.93
N ALA A 605 18.11 1.45 -37.10
CA ALA A 605 19.39 2.13 -37.21
C ALA A 605 19.39 3.38 -36.31
N PHE A 606 20.49 3.58 -35.58
CA PHE A 606 20.61 4.62 -34.59
C PHE A 606 21.95 5.32 -34.69
N ARG A 607 22.01 6.55 -34.16
CA ARG A 607 23.22 7.35 -34.08
C ARG A 607 23.97 7.10 -32.79
N LYS A 608 23.25 6.96 -31.68
CA LYS A 608 23.83 6.72 -30.36
C LYS A 608 22.84 5.96 -29.47
N VAL A 609 23.36 5.13 -28.58
CA VAL A 609 22.61 4.59 -27.44
C VAL A 609 23.36 4.87 -26.15
N PHE A 610 22.63 5.11 -25.08
CA PHE A 610 23.18 5.22 -23.73
C PHE A 610 22.21 4.63 -22.72
N ALA A 611 22.75 4.10 -21.63
CA ALA A 611 21.95 3.59 -20.53
C ALA A 611 21.65 4.69 -19.51
N LEU A 612 20.48 4.62 -18.89
CA LEU A 612 20.23 5.33 -17.63
C LEU A 612 21.22 4.79 -16.58
N ARG A 613 21.83 5.69 -15.82
CA ARG A 613 22.71 5.31 -14.71
C ARG A 613 22.01 5.61 -13.41
N GLU A 614 21.90 4.63 -12.54
CA GLU A 614 21.31 4.76 -11.21
C GLU A 614 22.36 4.47 -10.13
N GLN A 615 21.96 4.62 -8.87
CA GLN A 615 22.68 4.01 -7.76
C GLN A 615 22.74 2.49 -7.97
N PRO A 616 23.82 1.80 -7.56
CA PRO A 616 23.85 0.35 -7.59
C PRO A 616 22.65 -0.22 -6.84
N PHE A 617 21.98 -1.22 -7.43
CA PHE A 617 20.90 -1.93 -6.77
C PHE A 617 21.43 -2.54 -5.47
N GLN A 618 21.08 -1.92 -4.34
CA GLN A 618 21.25 -2.56 -3.04
C GLN A 618 20.09 -3.53 -2.88
N GLY A 619 20.31 -4.75 -3.34
CA GLY A 619 19.46 -5.86 -2.97
C GLY A 619 19.37 -5.93 -1.44
N PRO A 620 18.23 -6.39 -0.91
CA PRO A 620 18.12 -6.62 0.52
C PRO A 620 19.22 -7.59 0.96
N HIS A 621 20.02 -7.17 1.95
CA HIS A 621 20.99 -8.02 2.63
C HIS A 621 20.30 -9.04 3.54
#